data_AF-A0A7G4RG60-F1
#
_entry.id   AF-A0A7G4RG60-F1
#
_cell.length_a   1.000
_cell.length_b   1.000
_cell.length_c   1.000
_cell.angle_alpha   90.00
_cell.angle_beta   90.00
_cell.angle_gamma   90.00
#
_symmetry.space_group_name_H-M   'P 1'
#
loop_
_entity.id
_entity.type
_entity.pdbx_description
1 polymer ?
#
loop_
_entity_poly.entity_id
_entity_poly.type
_entity_poly.pdbx_seq_one_letter_code
_entity_poly.pdbx_strand_id
1 'polypeptide(L)'
;MFKNCFFETSTGTTVKTPEARKTEPTRPAVPRLSLEIVKENPLSKRLRKLDNTSITHAPKYSEGVYITTNEERSDVIAELLAEKPNTGGGCHIGFSGWHNLDIMALRRSSYGVICDHNPENAYFLSVTLNNLLKSNNREQFIEKMTRFVNTHDFHRLSKKTESNLDNAIKFSPNFRSDARCSDPSDEIRDHLQVKTGWLANEERFQFIKFLAHNDRIVLLTEDILATETFIRLKKLLQENAVEIDTLYTSNIGAYMKSPESRVAFLETVQALSESETKIIDARGDFYQYCDDLAQRLTTPKLLVDSDKANQWWWGEETLREYLQRETPEEKAKRAALVHSHFKSEAVRRFMLQNEDTPTSPSFTS
;
A
#
# COMPACT_ATOMS: atom_id res chain seq x y z
N MET A 1 -2.24 -31.75 21.81
CA MET A 1 -1.32 -31.56 22.95
C MET A 1 -1.09 -30.07 23.13
N PHE A 2 -1.79 -29.45 24.08
CA PHE A 2 -1.65 -28.03 24.41
C PHE A 2 -0.56 -27.86 25.48
N LYS A 3 0.43 -26.99 25.23
CA LYS A 3 1.35 -26.53 26.27
C LYS A 3 0.75 -25.27 26.91
N ASN A 4 0.29 -25.44 28.14
CA ASN A 4 -0.14 -24.38 29.05
C ASN A 4 1.04 -23.44 29.35
N CYS A 5 0.87 -22.15 29.10
CA CYS A 5 1.70 -21.11 29.69
C CYS A 5 1.07 -20.70 31.04
N PHE A 6 1.57 -21.28 32.13
CA PHE A 6 1.31 -20.80 33.48
C PHE A 6 2.18 -19.56 33.75
N PHE A 7 1.56 -18.49 34.24
CA PHE A 7 2.27 -17.38 34.88
C PHE A 7 2.54 -17.76 36.34
N GLU A 8 3.81 -18.02 36.67
CA GLU A 8 4.27 -18.08 38.06
C GLU A 8 4.50 -16.66 38.59
N THR A 9 3.83 -16.32 39.68
CA THR A 9 4.07 -15.10 40.47
C THR A 9 5.35 -15.27 41.29
N SER A 10 6.47 -14.75 40.77
CA SER A 10 7.74 -14.67 41.48
C SER A 10 7.81 -13.38 42.32
N THR A 11 7.74 -13.56 43.65
CA THR A 11 8.05 -12.52 44.65
C THR A 11 9.55 -12.53 44.94
N GLY A 12 10.28 -11.52 44.46
CA GLY A 12 11.69 -11.32 44.78
C GLY A 12 12.40 -10.34 43.86
N THR A 13 12.23 -9.03 44.07
CA THR A 13 12.87 -7.99 43.25
C THR A 13 14.26 -7.66 43.78
N THR A 14 15.28 -8.36 43.28
CA THR A 14 16.67 -7.90 43.42
C THR A 14 16.89 -6.78 42.41
N VAL A 15 17.14 -5.55 42.87
CA VAL A 15 17.46 -4.40 42.02
C VAL A 15 18.82 -4.65 41.36
N LYS A 16 18.81 -5.20 40.14
CA LYS A 16 20.01 -5.29 39.31
C LYS A 16 20.32 -3.91 38.72
N THR A 17 21.55 -3.46 38.90
CA THR A 17 22.11 -2.28 38.25
C THR A 17 21.86 -2.37 36.73
N PRO A 18 21.36 -1.32 36.06
CA PRO A 18 21.09 -1.37 34.63
C PRO A 18 22.39 -1.61 33.89
N GLU A 19 22.55 -2.79 33.28
CA GLU A 19 23.63 -3.02 32.32
C GLU A 19 23.48 -2.01 31.18
N ALA A 20 24.58 -1.37 30.79
CA ALA A 20 24.60 -0.44 29.67
C ALA A 20 24.00 -1.15 28.44
N ARG A 21 22.84 -0.67 27.97
CA ARG A 21 22.21 -1.19 26.76
C ARG A 21 23.23 -1.05 25.64
N LYS A 22 23.75 -2.17 25.14
CA LYS A 22 24.51 -2.20 23.89
C LYS A 22 23.63 -1.54 22.83
N THR A 23 24.10 -0.41 22.31
CA THR A 23 23.46 0.26 21.17
C THR A 23 23.41 -0.75 20.03
N GLU A 24 22.19 -1.16 19.64
CA GLU A 24 22.00 -2.02 18.48
C GLU A 24 22.68 -1.34 17.27
N PRO A 25 23.43 -2.09 16.43
CA PRO A 25 24.03 -1.52 15.23
C PRO A 25 22.95 -0.89 14.37
N THR A 26 23.11 0.39 14.05
CA THR A 26 22.19 1.12 13.16
C THR A 26 22.29 0.52 11.77
N ARG A 27 21.16 0.10 11.19
CA ARG A 27 21.09 -0.32 9.79
C ARG A 27 21.58 0.82 8.88
N PRO A 28 22.20 0.52 7.72
CA PRO A 28 22.52 1.57 6.75
C PRO A 28 21.25 2.20 6.17
N ALA A 29 21.36 3.44 5.71
CA ALA A 29 20.29 4.11 5.00
C ALA A 29 20.07 3.48 3.62
N VAL A 30 18.82 3.30 3.21
CA VAL A 30 18.46 2.77 1.90
C VAL A 30 18.70 3.86 0.84
N PRO A 31 19.44 3.56 -0.24
CA PRO A 31 19.67 4.52 -1.32
C PRO A 31 18.36 4.87 -2.05
N ARG A 32 18.29 6.06 -2.64
CA ARG A 32 17.20 6.48 -3.55
C ARG A 32 17.70 6.47 -4.98
N LEU A 33 17.10 5.64 -5.82
CA LEU A 33 17.46 5.58 -7.24
C LEU A 33 16.63 6.56 -8.04
N SER A 34 17.29 7.33 -8.89
CA SER A 34 16.60 8.06 -9.94
C SER A 34 16.21 7.10 -11.06
N LEU A 35 15.03 7.31 -11.63
CA LEU A 35 14.61 6.59 -12.82
C LEU A 35 15.30 7.18 -14.05
N GLU A 36 15.78 6.32 -14.95
CA GLU A 36 16.35 6.72 -16.25
C GLU A 36 15.22 7.14 -17.21
N ILE A 37 14.55 8.23 -16.88
CA ILE A 37 13.37 8.73 -17.60
C ILE A 37 13.79 9.36 -18.93
N VAL A 38 13.13 8.95 -20.01
CA VAL A 38 13.35 9.53 -21.36
C VAL A 38 12.64 10.89 -21.50
N LYS A 39 11.46 11.04 -20.90
CA LYS A 39 10.69 12.28 -20.92
C LYS A 39 10.05 12.57 -19.57
N GLU A 40 10.58 13.57 -18.87
CA GLU A 40 10.03 14.00 -17.58
C GLU A 40 8.62 14.58 -17.75
N ASN A 41 7.68 14.09 -16.92
CA ASN A 41 6.31 14.56 -16.88
C ASN A 41 6.15 15.67 -15.83
N PRO A 42 5.59 16.85 -16.18
CA PRO A 42 5.46 17.96 -15.23
C PRO A 42 4.67 17.63 -13.97
N LEU A 43 3.59 16.84 -14.08
CA LEU A 43 2.79 16.41 -12.93
C LEU A 43 3.61 15.46 -12.06
N SER A 44 4.25 14.45 -12.63
CA SER A 44 5.08 13.49 -11.89
C SER A 44 6.24 14.16 -11.15
N LYS A 45 6.87 15.16 -11.77
CA LYS A 45 7.89 16.00 -11.11
C LYS A 45 7.33 16.73 -9.89
N ARG A 46 6.10 17.25 -9.95
CA ARG A 46 5.44 17.92 -8.81
C ARG A 46 5.07 16.90 -7.73
N LEU A 47 4.53 15.75 -8.11
CA LEU A 47 4.16 14.67 -7.19
C LEU A 47 5.37 14.13 -6.42
N ARG A 48 6.53 13.95 -7.07
CA ARG A 48 7.78 13.53 -6.40
C ARG A 48 8.27 14.49 -5.30
N LYS A 49 7.80 15.74 -5.25
CA LYS A 49 8.10 16.66 -4.14
C LYS A 49 7.36 16.32 -2.84
N LEU A 50 6.38 15.41 -2.91
CA LEU A 50 5.65 14.88 -1.75
C LEU A 50 6.36 13.67 -1.12
N ASP A 51 7.45 13.21 -1.73
CA ASP A 51 8.26 12.11 -1.21
C ASP A 51 8.91 12.50 0.13
N ASN A 52 8.77 11.65 1.14
CA ASN A 52 9.32 11.91 2.47
C ASN A 52 10.78 11.43 2.53
N THR A 53 11.71 12.32 2.16
CA THR A 53 13.15 12.02 2.12
C THR A 53 13.78 11.75 3.49
N SER A 54 13.06 12.02 4.59
CA SER A 54 13.54 11.72 5.95
C SER A 54 13.45 10.23 6.29
N ILE A 55 12.52 9.50 5.66
CA ILE A 55 12.39 8.05 5.79
C ILE A 55 13.53 7.41 4.99
N THR A 56 14.55 6.95 5.72
CA THR A 56 15.79 6.42 5.16
C THR A 56 16.09 5.01 5.62
N HIS A 57 15.35 4.51 6.61
CA HIS A 57 15.53 3.19 7.19
C HIS A 57 14.19 2.47 7.22
N ALA A 58 14.20 1.18 6.98
CA ALA A 58 13.02 0.36 7.15
C ALA A 58 12.55 0.37 8.62
N PRO A 59 11.23 0.42 8.88
CA PRO A 59 10.70 0.30 10.24
C PRO A 59 11.27 -0.93 10.95
N LYS A 60 11.48 -0.84 12.27
CA LYS A 60 12.09 -1.95 13.05
C LYS A 60 11.35 -3.29 12.87
N TYR A 61 10.05 -3.24 12.61
CA TYR A 61 9.17 -4.40 12.46
C TYR A 61 8.75 -4.68 11.01
N SER A 62 9.34 -4.02 10.01
CA SER A 62 9.10 -4.39 8.62
C SER A 62 9.77 -5.73 8.31
N GLU A 63 9.04 -6.66 7.71
CA GLU A 63 9.59 -7.97 7.35
C GLU A 63 10.53 -7.89 6.13
N GLY A 64 10.57 -6.76 5.41
CA GLY A 64 11.34 -6.56 4.19
C GLY A 64 10.47 -6.14 3.00
N VAL A 65 10.94 -6.47 1.80
CA VAL A 65 10.28 -6.26 0.51
C VAL A 65 9.49 -7.51 0.14
N TYR A 66 8.18 -7.35 -0.06
CA TYR A 66 7.33 -8.35 -0.69
C TYR A 66 7.25 -8.04 -2.19
N ILE A 67 7.59 -9.01 -3.04
CA ILE A 67 7.62 -8.80 -4.49
C ILE A 67 6.20 -8.83 -5.05
N THR A 68 5.50 -9.94 -4.81
CA THR A 68 4.10 -10.18 -5.18
C THR A 68 3.19 -10.02 -3.97
N THR A 69 1.90 -10.28 -4.16
CA THR A 69 0.91 -10.28 -3.07
C THR A 69 0.59 -11.72 -2.66
N ASN A 70 0.51 -11.97 -1.36
CA ASN A 70 -0.06 -13.21 -0.81
C ASN A 70 -1.59 -13.14 -0.69
N GLU A 71 -2.21 -12.06 -1.18
CA GLU A 71 -3.66 -11.89 -1.13
C GLU A 71 -4.37 -12.79 -2.15
N GLU A 72 -5.42 -13.46 -1.69
CA GLU A 72 -6.27 -14.34 -2.49
C GLU A 72 -7.37 -13.56 -3.23
N ARG A 73 -8.03 -14.24 -4.17
CA ARG A 73 -9.19 -13.71 -4.93
C ARG A 73 -8.87 -12.51 -5.83
N SER A 74 -7.61 -12.30 -6.19
CA SER A 74 -7.21 -11.25 -7.14
C SER A 74 -7.81 -11.44 -8.54
N ASP A 75 -8.14 -12.67 -8.91
CA ASP A 75 -8.94 -13.01 -10.09
C ASP A 75 -10.37 -12.48 -10.00
N VAL A 76 -11.06 -12.70 -8.88
CA VAL A 76 -12.40 -12.17 -8.64
C VAL A 76 -12.40 -10.64 -8.66
N ILE A 77 -11.40 -10.00 -8.05
CA ILE A 77 -11.27 -8.54 -8.10
C ILE A 77 -11.03 -8.05 -9.53
N ALA A 78 -10.20 -8.73 -10.30
CA ALA A 78 -9.98 -8.37 -11.71
C ALA A 78 -11.27 -8.43 -12.53
N GLU A 79 -12.12 -9.45 -12.31
CA GLU A 79 -13.45 -9.55 -12.94
C GLU A 79 -14.36 -8.39 -12.53
N LEU A 80 -14.50 -8.12 -11.23
CA LEU A 80 -15.32 -7.02 -10.72
C LEU A 80 -14.83 -5.64 -11.20
N LEU A 81 -13.51 -5.49 -11.35
CA LEU A 81 -12.92 -4.29 -11.92
C LEU A 81 -13.22 -4.16 -13.42
N ALA A 82 -13.22 -5.26 -14.18
CA ALA A 82 -13.54 -5.23 -15.61
C ALA A 82 -14.99 -4.82 -15.89
N GLU A 83 -15.92 -5.13 -14.99
CA GLU A 83 -17.34 -4.76 -15.10
C GLU A 83 -17.61 -3.27 -14.83
N LYS A 84 -16.69 -2.57 -14.16
CA LYS A 84 -16.86 -1.16 -13.80
C LYS A 84 -16.27 -0.24 -14.87
N PRO A 85 -16.95 0.87 -15.22
CA PRO A 85 -16.41 1.82 -16.18
C PRO A 85 -15.08 2.40 -15.68
N ASN A 86 -14.15 2.60 -16.62
CA ASN A 86 -12.95 3.40 -16.39
C ASN A 86 -13.33 4.88 -16.29
N THR A 87 -12.75 5.59 -15.34
CA THR A 87 -12.85 7.06 -15.21
C THR A 87 -12.11 7.83 -16.32
N GLY A 88 -11.80 7.22 -17.46
CA GLY A 88 -11.26 7.89 -18.65
C GLY A 88 -10.03 8.77 -18.37
N GLY A 89 -8.85 8.18 -18.15
CA GLY A 89 -7.65 8.94 -17.78
C GLY A 89 -7.29 8.86 -16.29
N GLY A 90 -7.99 8.02 -15.53
CA GLY A 90 -7.82 7.92 -14.09
C GLY A 90 -6.43 7.44 -13.64
N CYS A 91 -6.09 7.85 -12.42
CA CYS A 91 -4.90 7.48 -11.68
C CYS A 91 -5.19 6.27 -10.79
N HIS A 92 -4.25 5.33 -10.77
CA HIS A 92 -4.15 4.34 -9.71
C HIS A 92 -3.31 4.90 -8.57
N ILE A 93 -3.81 4.85 -7.34
CA ILE A 93 -3.02 5.07 -6.14
C ILE A 93 -2.96 3.75 -5.39
N GLY A 94 -1.77 3.35 -5.00
CA GLY A 94 -1.57 2.05 -4.41
C GLY A 94 -0.44 2.03 -3.40
N PHE A 95 -0.56 1.13 -2.43
CA PHE A 95 0.49 0.88 -1.44
C PHE A 95 1.16 -0.47 -1.70
N SER A 96 2.41 -0.65 -1.28
CA SER A 96 3.18 -1.91 -1.45
C SER A 96 3.77 -2.15 -2.86
N GLY A 97 4.10 -3.40 -3.18
CA GLY A 97 4.92 -3.85 -4.31
C GLY A 97 4.23 -3.97 -5.67
N TRP A 98 4.52 -5.05 -6.41
CA TRP A 98 4.12 -5.19 -7.83
C TRP A 98 2.62 -5.31 -8.08
N HIS A 99 1.83 -5.65 -7.06
CA HIS A 99 0.39 -5.80 -7.24
C HIS A 99 -0.29 -4.52 -7.80
N ASN A 100 0.26 -3.36 -7.48
CA ASN A 100 -0.16 -2.08 -8.04
C ASN A 100 -0.03 -2.04 -9.58
N LEU A 101 1.02 -2.65 -10.13
CA LEU A 101 1.22 -2.75 -11.58
C LEU A 101 0.19 -3.68 -12.23
N ASP A 102 -0.23 -4.75 -11.53
CA ASP A 102 -1.31 -5.62 -11.99
C ASP A 102 -2.62 -4.84 -12.14
N ILE A 103 -3.02 -4.09 -11.11
CA ILE A 103 -4.23 -3.26 -11.12
C ILE A 103 -4.15 -2.20 -12.23
N MET A 104 -3.01 -1.51 -12.36
CA MET A 104 -2.79 -0.52 -13.41
C MET A 104 -2.95 -1.12 -14.81
N ALA A 105 -2.38 -2.29 -15.06
CA ALA A 105 -2.46 -2.97 -16.35
C ALA A 105 -3.89 -3.44 -16.67
N LEU A 106 -4.62 -3.95 -15.67
CA LEU A 106 -6.01 -4.37 -15.80
C LEU A 106 -6.94 -3.18 -16.10
N ARG A 107 -6.79 -2.09 -15.34
CA ARG A 107 -7.63 -0.90 -15.45
C ARG A 107 -7.22 0.06 -16.55
N ARG A 108 -6.05 -0.16 -17.17
CA ARG A 108 -5.43 0.77 -18.12
C ARG A 108 -5.31 2.19 -17.54
N SER A 109 -4.85 2.27 -16.29
CA SER A 109 -4.65 3.54 -15.60
C SER A 109 -3.70 4.44 -16.38
N SER A 110 -4.06 5.71 -16.56
CA SER A 110 -3.21 6.64 -17.32
C SER A 110 -2.03 7.17 -16.50
N TYR A 111 -2.13 7.07 -15.17
CA TYR A 111 -1.10 7.42 -14.20
C TYR A 111 -1.11 6.42 -13.05
N GLY A 112 0.03 6.26 -12.39
CA GLY A 112 0.18 5.50 -11.15
C GLY A 112 0.95 6.29 -10.10
N VAL A 113 0.47 6.28 -8.86
CA VAL A 113 1.24 6.65 -7.68
C VAL A 113 1.35 5.41 -6.81
N ILE A 114 2.56 4.92 -6.59
CA ILE A 114 2.84 3.79 -5.70
C ILE A 114 3.58 4.34 -4.48
N CYS A 115 3.05 4.10 -3.30
CA CYS A 115 3.55 4.62 -2.04
C CYS A 115 3.91 3.49 -1.08
N ASP A 116 5.03 3.60 -0.37
CA ASP A 116 5.32 2.68 0.73
C ASP A 116 6.09 3.40 1.84
N HIS A 117 5.74 3.15 3.09
CA HIS A 117 6.51 3.61 4.24
C HIS A 117 7.88 2.92 4.37
N ASN A 118 8.05 1.75 3.76
CA ASN A 118 9.31 1.02 3.72
C ASN A 118 10.19 1.51 2.55
N PRO A 119 11.29 2.24 2.81
CA PRO A 119 12.17 2.73 1.74
C PRO A 119 12.82 1.60 0.93
N GLU A 120 12.97 0.39 1.50
CA GLU A 120 13.47 -0.78 0.76
C GLU A 120 12.53 -1.15 -0.40
N ASN A 121 11.21 -1.03 -0.20
CA ASN A 121 10.24 -1.33 -1.25
C ASN A 121 10.23 -0.24 -2.34
N ALA A 122 10.36 1.03 -1.95
CA ALA A 122 10.51 2.13 -2.92
C ALA A 122 11.77 1.97 -3.78
N TYR A 123 12.89 1.54 -3.19
CA TYR A 123 14.10 1.21 -3.92
C TYR A 123 13.87 0.02 -4.87
N PHE A 124 13.26 -1.07 -4.38
CA PHE A 124 12.93 -2.23 -5.19
C PHE A 124 12.06 -1.89 -6.42
N LEU A 125 11.04 -1.06 -6.23
CA LEU A 125 10.20 -0.56 -7.31
C LEU A 125 10.98 0.33 -8.29
N SER A 126 11.93 1.12 -7.79
CA SER A 126 12.80 1.92 -8.66
C SER A 126 13.69 1.05 -9.54
N VAL A 127 14.26 -0.03 -8.98
CA VAL A 127 15.01 -1.05 -9.75
C VAL A 127 14.10 -1.74 -10.76
N THR A 128 12.88 -2.10 -10.35
CA THR A 128 11.86 -2.70 -11.21
C THR A 128 11.62 -1.83 -12.44
N LEU A 129 11.33 -0.54 -12.25
CA LEU A 129 11.06 0.37 -13.37
C LEU A 129 12.29 0.59 -14.25
N ASN A 130 13.50 0.71 -13.68
CA ASN A 130 14.73 0.83 -14.48
C ASN A 130 15.02 -0.43 -15.31
N ASN A 131 14.83 -1.63 -14.75
CA ASN A 131 15.00 -2.88 -15.48
C ASN A 131 13.93 -3.04 -16.57
N LEU A 132 12.70 -2.61 -16.30
CA LEU A 132 11.60 -2.59 -17.27
C LEU A 132 11.95 -1.72 -18.49
N LEU A 133 12.46 -0.51 -18.28
CA LEU A 133 12.86 0.40 -19.36
C LEU A 133 13.98 -0.21 -20.22
N LYS A 134 14.91 -0.95 -19.60
CA LYS A 134 16.06 -1.57 -20.27
C LYS A 134 15.73 -2.90 -20.98
N SER A 135 14.54 -3.46 -20.77
CA SER A 135 14.19 -4.80 -21.26
C SER A 135 13.26 -4.73 -22.45
N ASN A 136 13.52 -5.55 -23.47
CA ASN A 136 12.71 -5.51 -24.71
C ASN A 136 11.39 -6.27 -24.58
N ASN A 137 11.37 -7.31 -23.75
CA ASN A 137 10.21 -8.16 -23.48
C ASN A 137 10.19 -8.60 -22.01
N ARG A 138 9.10 -9.26 -21.62
CA ARG A 138 8.90 -9.75 -20.25
C ARG A 138 9.96 -10.77 -19.81
N GLU A 139 10.45 -11.64 -20.70
CA GLU A 139 11.46 -12.67 -20.35
C GLU A 139 12.81 -12.03 -19.96
N GLN A 140 13.28 -11.04 -20.73
CA GLN A 140 14.50 -10.29 -20.41
C GLN A 140 14.35 -9.49 -19.10
N PHE A 141 13.16 -8.95 -18.85
CA PHE A 141 12.85 -8.28 -17.60
C PHE A 141 12.98 -9.23 -16.41
N ILE A 142 12.37 -10.42 -16.50
CA ILE A 142 12.44 -11.46 -15.46
C ILE A 142 13.87 -11.92 -15.21
N GLU A 143 14.69 -12.11 -16.25
CA GLU A 143 16.11 -12.47 -16.09
C GLU A 143 16.86 -11.42 -15.26
N LYS A 144 16.67 -10.13 -15.56
CA LYS A 144 17.32 -9.04 -14.83
C LYS A 144 16.83 -8.91 -13.40
N MET A 145 15.52 -9.03 -13.17
CA MET A 145 14.97 -8.98 -11.81
C MET A 145 15.42 -10.18 -10.98
N THR A 146 15.45 -11.38 -11.58
CA THR A 146 16.00 -12.60 -10.96
C THR A 146 17.46 -12.41 -10.57
N ARG A 147 18.29 -11.87 -11.46
CA ARG A 147 19.69 -11.56 -11.17
C ARG A 147 19.80 -10.58 -10.01
N PHE A 148 18.98 -9.53 -10.02
CA PHE A 148 18.98 -8.51 -8.97
C PHE A 148 18.61 -9.07 -7.59
N VAL A 149 17.56 -9.89 -7.48
CA VAL A 149 17.19 -10.46 -6.16
C VAL A 149 18.24 -11.46 -5.67
N ASN A 150 18.85 -12.23 -6.58
CA ASN A 150 19.90 -13.19 -6.24
C ASN A 150 21.21 -12.54 -5.76
N THR A 151 21.44 -11.26 -6.07
CA THR A 151 22.63 -10.53 -5.57
C THR A 151 22.41 -9.89 -4.20
N HIS A 152 21.20 -9.94 -3.64
CA HIS A 152 20.87 -9.36 -2.34
C HIS A 152 20.55 -10.46 -1.33
N ASP A 153 20.78 -10.20 -0.05
CA ASP A 153 20.59 -11.21 1.00
C ASP A 153 19.12 -11.59 1.16
N PHE A 154 18.83 -12.85 0.87
CA PHE A 154 17.59 -13.49 1.26
C PHE A 154 17.71 -13.99 2.71
N HIS A 155 17.12 -13.25 3.65
CA HIS A 155 16.97 -13.74 5.01
C HIS A 155 15.88 -14.80 5.07
N ARG A 156 16.24 -16.04 4.76
CA ARG A 156 15.53 -17.18 5.34
C ARG A 156 15.61 -17.01 6.85
N LEU A 157 14.49 -17.15 7.56
CA LEU A 157 14.35 -17.05 9.03
C LEU A 157 15.27 -18.02 9.84
N SER A 158 16.27 -18.66 9.22
CA SER A 158 17.24 -19.54 9.86
C SER A 158 18.42 -18.77 10.46
N LYS A 159 18.35 -18.59 11.78
CA LYS A 159 19.46 -18.65 12.76
C LYS A 159 20.86 -18.17 12.32
N LYS A 160 21.25 -17.02 12.89
CA LYS A 160 22.61 -16.71 13.38
C LYS A 160 23.77 -16.78 12.37
N THR A 161 23.58 -16.40 11.11
CA THR A 161 24.74 -16.01 10.29
C THR A 161 24.82 -14.49 10.30
N GLU A 162 25.96 -13.97 10.77
CA GLU A 162 26.35 -12.56 10.65
C GLU A 162 26.51 -12.25 9.15
N SER A 163 25.38 -12.09 8.45
CA SER A 163 25.39 -11.62 7.07
C SER A 163 25.98 -10.21 7.07
N ASN A 164 26.89 -9.95 6.13
CA ASN A 164 27.46 -8.63 5.92
C ASN A 164 26.32 -7.60 5.88
N LEU A 165 26.30 -6.70 6.87
CA LEU A 165 25.29 -5.64 7.01
C LEU A 165 25.26 -4.65 5.82
N ASP A 166 26.09 -4.87 4.81
CA ASP A 166 26.21 -4.03 3.62
C ASP A 166 25.10 -4.27 2.58
N ASN A 167 24.30 -5.33 2.72
CA ASN A 167 23.15 -5.57 1.85
C ASN A 167 21.92 -4.79 2.36
N ALA A 168 21.65 -3.65 1.71
CA ALA A 168 20.67 -2.65 2.13
C ALA A 168 19.18 -3.07 2.00
N ILE A 169 18.87 -4.27 1.51
CA ILE A 169 17.49 -4.70 1.20
C ILE A 169 17.28 -6.12 1.70
N LYS A 170 16.15 -6.34 2.35
CA LYS A 170 15.71 -7.68 2.78
C LYS A 170 14.48 -8.07 1.99
N PHE A 171 14.45 -9.27 1.45
CA PHE A 171 13.24 -9.82 0.82
C PHE A 171 12.48 -10.69 1.81
N SER A 172 11.17 -10.46 1.89
CA SER A 172 10.24 -11.25 2.68
C SER A 172 9.62 -12.32 1.79
N PRO A 173 9.63 -13.60 2.19
CA PRO A 173 8.87 -14.61 1.46
C PRO A 173 7.38 -14.32 1.61
N ASN A 174 6.65 -14.34 0.50
CA ASN A 174 5.19 -14.41 0.57
C ASN A 174 4.78 -15.83 1.00
N PHE A 175 4.24 -15.95 2.21
CA PHE A 175 3.67 -17.21 2.68
C PHE A 175 2.27 -17.38 2.06
N ARG A 176 2.17 -18.18 0.99
CA ARG A 176 0.89 -18.74 0.53
C ARG A 176 0.69 -20.11 1.17
N SER A 177 -0.55 -20.42 1.54
CA SER A 177 -0.98 -21.53 2.41
C SER A 177 -0.56 -22.93 1.91
N ASP A 178 -0.16 -23.06 0.65
CA ASP A 178 0.14 -24.30 -0.04
C ASP A 178 1.60 -24.45 -0.56
N ALA A 179 2.46 -23.43 -0.42
CA ALA A 179 3.79 -23.43 -1.05
C ALA A 179 4.97 -23.39 -0.06
N ARG A 180 5.88 -24.35 -0.28
CA ARG A 180 7.25 -24.39 0.26
C ARG A 180 7.92 -23.06 -0.07
N CYS A 181 8.12 -22.20 0.94
CA CYS A 181 8.98 -21.00 0.96
C CYS A 181 9.75 -20.78 -0.35
N SER A 182 9.12 -20.06 -1.31
CA SER A 182 9.72 -19.75 -2.60
C SER A 182 10.84 -18.75 -2.40
N ASP A 183 11.98 -19.04 -3.01
CA ASP A 183 13.05 -18.07 -3.20
C ASP A 183 12.46 -16.82 -3.89
N PRO A 184 12.88 -15.58 -3.56
CA PRO A 184 12.39 -14.37 -4.25
C PRO A 184 12.53 -14.46 -5.77
N SER A 185 13.52 -15.22 -6.26
CA SER A 185 13.69 -15.48 -7.68
C SER A 185 12.63 -16.40 -8.27
N ASP A 186 12.14 -17.38 -7.50
CA ASP A 186 11.03 -18.23 -7.91
C ASP A 186 9.74 -17.42 -7.93
N GLU A 187 9.52 -16.55 -6.93
CA GLU A 187 8.36 -15.66 -6.87
C GLU A 187 8.28 -14.72 -8.09
N ILE A 188 9.42 -14.17 -8.53
CA ILE A 188 9.50 -13.38 -9.76
C ILE A 188 9.08 -14.21 -10.98
N ARG A 189 9.56 -15.45 -11.10
CA ARG A 189 9.26 -16.33 -12.24
C ARG A 189 7.80 -16.77 -12.23
N ASP A 190 7.26 -17.09 -11.07
CA ASP A 190 5.88 -17.52 -10.89
C ASP A 190 4.90 -16.41 -11.25
N HIS A 191 5.29 -15.13 -11.10
CA HIS A 191 4.46 -14.00 -11.53
C HIS A 191 4.14 -14.01 -13.05
N LEU A 192 4.95 -14.67 -13.88
CA LEU A 192 4.63 -14.86 -15.31
C LEU A 192 3.38 -15.72 -15.53
N GLN A 193 3.03 -16.56 -14.56
CA GLN A 193 1.89 -17.49 -14.64
C GLN A 193 0.60 -16.87 -14.07
N VAL A 194 0.70 -15.72 -13.40
CA VAL A 194 -0.46 -15.03 -12.82
C VAL A 194 -1.26 -14.39 -13.95
N LYS A 195 -2.42 -14.97 -14.28
CA LYS A 195 -3.26 -14.54 -15.41
C LYS A 195 -3.73 -13.09 -15.33
N THR A 196 -3.92 -12.57 -14.13
CA THR A 196 -4.30 -11.17 -13.86
C THR A 196 -3.11 -10.22 -13.82
N GLY A 197 -1.89 -10.76 -13.82
CA GLY A 197 -0.68 -9.98 -13.62
C GLY A 197 -0.32 -9.09 -14.79
N TRP A 198 0.51 -8.08 -14.53
CA TRP A 198 1.05 -7.20 -15.56
C TRP A 198 2.08 -7.89 -16.47
N LEU A 199 2.67 -9.00 -16.02
CA LEU A 199 3.60 -9.85 -16.78
C LEU A 199 2.91 -11.03 -17.50
N ALA A 200 1.58 -11.17 -17.35
CA ALA A 200 0.81 -12.27 -17.92
C ALA A 200 0.96 -12.37 -19.44
N ASN A 201 1.10 -11.23 -20.11
CA ASN A 201 1.27 -11.15 -21.56
C ASN A 201 2.09 -9.90 -21.95
N GLU A 202 2.57 -9.89 -23.19
CA GLU A 202 3.41 -8.81 -23.71
C GLU A 202 2.67 -7.47 -23.79
N GLU A 203 1.36 -7.47 -24.04
CA GLU A 203 0.58 -6.24 -24.13
C GLU A 203 0.56 -5.47 -22.80
N ARG A 204 0.31 -6.16 -21.68
CA ARG A 204 0.32 -5.55 -20.35
C ARG A 204 1.72 -5.11 -19.93
N PHE A 205 2.73 -5.92 -20.26
CA PHE A 205 4.14 -5.55 -20.04
C PHE A 205 4.48 -4.25 -20.78
N GLN A 206 4.16 -4.17 -22.07
CA GLN A 206 4.41 -2.97 -22.89
C GLN A 206 3.59 -1.77 -22.41
N PHE A 207 2.37 -1.99 -21.90
CA PHE A 207 1.57 -0.94 -21.30
C PHE A 207 2.24 -0.32 -20.06
N ILE A 208 2.69 -1.13 -19.11
CA ILE A 208 3.41 -0.61 -17.93
C ILE A 208 4.74 0.02 -18.33
N LYS A 209 5.46 -0.56 -19.30
CA LYS A 209 6.69 0.01 -19.84
C LYS A 209 6.44 1.39 -20.47
N PHE A 210 5.33 1.54 -21.21
CA PHE A 210 4.93 2.82 -21.79
C PHE A 210 4.67 3.87 -20.71
N LEU A 211 3.97 3.51 -19.62
CA LEU A 211 3.75 4.43 -18.49
C LEU A 211 5.08 4.84 -17.84
N ALA A 212 5.97 3.89 -17.58
CA ALA A 212 7.29 4.16 -17.00
C ALA A 212 8.14 5.07 -17.92
N HIS A 213 8.16 4.80 -19.22
CA HIS A 213 8.95 5.55 -20.19
C HIS A 213 8.48 7.02 -20.32
N ASN A 214 7.18 7.25 -20.16
CA ASN A 214 6.57 8.57 -20.18
C ASN A 214 6.46 9.21 -18.80
N ASP A 215 7.18 8.67 -17.81
CA ASP A 215 7.23 9.19 -16.45
C ASP A 215 5.83 9.35 -15.84
N ARG A 216 4.96 8.36 -16.03
CA ARG A 216 3.58 8.35 -15.49
C ARG A 216 3.39 7.43 -14.30
N ILE A 217 4.49 6.86 -13.78
CA ILE A 217 4.50 6.10 -12.54
C ILE A 217 5.38 6.86 -11.54
N VAL A 218 4.78 7.32 -10.45
CA VAL A 218 5.46 8.02 -9.37
C VAL A 218 5.61 7.08 -8.19
N LEU A 219 6.83 6.96 -7.68
CA LEU A 219 7.14 6.22 -6.46
C LEU A 219 7.35 7.22 -5.32
N LEU A 220 6.67 7.00 -4.19
CA LEU A 220 6.80 7.82 -2.97
C LEU A 220 7.17 6.94 -1.79
N THR A 221 8.06 7.43 -0.93
CA THR A 221 8.25 6.88 0.41
C THR A 221 7.48 7.75 1.38
N GLU A 222 6.38 7.25 1.93
CA GLU A 222 5.56 7.99 2.91
C GLU A 222 4.68 7.03 3.73
N ASP A 223 4.37 7.41 4.97
CA ASP A 223 3.40 6.71 5.82
C ASP A 223 1.97 7.03 5.38
N ILE A 224 1.10 6.03 5.21
CA ILE A 224 -0.33 6.22 4.89
C ILE A 224 -1.05 7.13 5.91
N LEU A 225 -0.52 7.25 7.13
CA LEU A 225 -1.04 8.14 8.18
C LEU A 225 -0.68 9.62 7.95
N ALA A 226 0.14 9.95 6.95
CA ALA A 226 0.47 11.32 6.57
C ALA A 226 -0.65 11.99 5.76
N THR A 227 -1.84 12.12 6.36
CA THR A 227 -3.08 12.58 5.70
C THR A 227 -2.91 13.88 4.90
N GLU A 228 -2.19 14.86 5.44
CA GLU A 228 -1.93 16.15 4.75
C GLU A 228 -1.12 15.98 3.45
N THR A 229 -0.19 15.03 3.41
CA THR A 229 0.57 14.70 2.19
C THR A 229 -0.37 14.16 1.12
N PHE A 230 -1.31 13.29 1.48
CA PHE A 230 -2.26 12.70 0.53
C PHE A 230 -3.38 13.65 0.11
N ILE A 231 -3.79 14.59 0.97
CA ILE A 231 -4.67 15.71 0.57
C ILE A 231 -3.99 16.57 -0.50
N ARG A 232 -2.72 16.91 -0.29
CA ARG A 232 -1.91 17.65 -1.28
C ARG A 232 -1.76 16.86 -2.58
N LEU A 233 -1.54 15.55 -2.49
CA LEU A 233 -1.45 14.66 -3.63
C LEU A 233 -2.72 14.72 -4.48
N LYS A 234 -3.88 14.51 -3.86
CA LYS A 234 -5.17 14.60 -4.56
C LYS A 234 -5.36 15.95 -5.22
N LYS A 235 -5.07 17.03 -4.50
CA LYS A 235 -5.16 18.38 -5.05
C LYS A 235 -4.32 18.56 -6.32
N LEU A 236 -3.09 18.03 -6.33
CA LEU A 236 -2.23 18.07 -7.52
C LEU A 236 -2.83 17.29 -8.69
N LEU A 237 -3.45 16.12 -8.45
CA LEU A 237 -4.12 15.35 -9.49
C LEU A 237 -5.31 16.12 -10.08
N GLN A 238 -6.15 16.68 -9.21
CA GLN A 238 -7.33 17.47 -9.60
C GLN A 238 -6.97 18.74 -10.38
N GLU A 239 -5.92 19.46 -9.97
CA GLU A 239 -5.38 20.62 -10.71
C GLU A 239 -4.91 20.27 -12.14
N ASN A 240 -4.68 18.99 -12.43
CA ASN A 240 -4.25 18.49 -13.72
C ASN A 240 -5.33 17.63 -14.41
N ALA A 241 -6.59 17.73 -13.95
CA ALA A 241 -7.73 16.97 -14.47
C ALA A 241 -7.50 15.45 -14.51
N VAL A 242 -6.84 14.92 -13.46
CA VAL A 242 -6.64 13.48 -13.26
C VAL A 242 -7.50 13.03 -12.08
N GLU A 243 -8.47 12.17 -12.35
CA GLU A 243 -9.34 11.56 -11.32
C GLU A 243 -8.68 10.32 -10.71
N ILE A 244 -9.09 9.94 -9.49
CA ILE A 244 -8.58 8.73 -8.83
C ILE A 244 -9.51 7.55 -9.15
N ASP A 245 -9.09 6.65 -10.05
CA ASP A 245 -9.90 5.49 -10.46
C ASP A 245 -9.87 4.39 -9.41
N THR A 246 -8.69 4.06 -8.91
CA THR A 246 -8.46 2.96 -7.98
C THR A 246 -7.58 3.41 -6.81
N LEU A 247 -7.92 2.93 -5.62
CA LEU A 247 -7.14 3.07 -4.40
C LEU A 247 -6.90 1.67 -3.83
N TYR A 248 -5.66 1.19 -3.85
CA TYR A 248 -5.28 -0.10 -3.28
C TYR A 248 -4.53 0.07 -1.97
N THR A 249 -5.06 -0.43 -0.86
CA THR A 249 -4.46 -0.28 0.49
C THR A 249 -3.87 -1.56 1.07
N SER A 250 -3.89 -2.67 0.32
CA SER A 250 -3.52 -3.99 0.83
C SER A 250 -4.24 -4.30 2.16
N ASN A 251 -3.59 -4.96 3.10
CA ASN A 251 -4.11 -5.25 4.45
C ASN A 251 -3.67 -4.22 5.51
N ILE A 252 -3.21 -3.03 5.12
CA ILE A 252 -2.63 -2.02 6.03
C ILE A 252 -3.59 -1.65 7.17
N GLY A 253 -4.90 -1.57 6.90
CA GLY A 253 -5.92 -1.29 7.92
C GLY A 253 -5.86 -2.25 9.12
N ALA A 254 -5.44 -3.50 8.90
CA ALA A 254 -5.34 -4.50 9.95
C ALA A 254 -4.24 -4.21 10.99
N TYR A 255 -3.24 -3.41 10.61
CA TYR A 255 -2.11 -3.01 11.47
C TYR A 255 -2.39 -1.74 12.27
N MET A 256 -3.52 -1.06 12.03
CA MET A 256 -3.92 0.14 12.79
C MET A 256 -4.47 -0.26 14.16
N LYS A 257 -3.58 -0.30 15.17
CA LYS A 257 -3.91 -0.77 16.52
C LYS A 257 -4.47 0.32 17.44
N SER A 258 -3.97 1.55 17.34
CA SER A 258 -4.45 2.67 18.19
C SER A 258 -5.65 3.40 17.56
N PRO A 259 -6.51 4.03 18.39
CA PRO A 259 -7.58 4.90 17.91
C PRO A 259 -7.09 5.96 16.91
N GLU A 260 -5.99 6.62 17.22
CA GLU A 260 -5.46 7.73 16.45
C GLU A 260 -5.00 7.28 15.06
N SER A 261 -4.29 6.15 14.97
CA SER A 261 -3.86 5.58 13.69
C SER A 261 -5.05 5.12 12.85
N ARG A 262 -6.11 4.58 13.46
CA ARG A 262 -7.33 4.19 12.74
C ARG A 262 -8.03 5.41 12.15
N VAL A 263 -8.13 6.49 12.90
CA VAL A 263 -8.75 7.74 12.44
C VAL A 263 -7.93 8.35 11.29
N ALA A 264 -6.62 8.53 11.47
CA ALA A 264 -5.75 9.07 10.42
C ALA A 264 -5.75 8.20 9.15
N PHE A 265 -5.78 6.87 9.28
CA PHE A 265 -5.93 5.96 8.14
C PHE A 265 -7.25 6.18 7.40
N LEU A 266 -8.38 6.25 8.11
CA LEU A 266 -9.68 6.51 7.48
C LEU A 266 -9.73 7.87 6.80
N GLU A 267 -9.17 8.90 7.42
CA GLU A 267 -9.08 10.24 6.84
C GLU A 267 -8.27 10.24 5.56
N THR A 268 -7.12 9.55 5.52
CA THR A 268 -6.33 9.41 4.29
C THR A 268 -7.12 8.67 3.21
N VAL A 269 -7.75 7.54 3.54
CA VAL A 269 -8.56 6.76 2.57
C VAL A 269 -9.70 7.60 2.02
N GLN A 270 -10.43 8.31 2.88
CA GLN A 270 -11.53 9.20 2.49
C GLN A 270 -11.03 10.39 1.67
N ALA A 271 -9.89 10.98 2.03
CA ALA A 271 -9.29 12.06 1.28
C ALA A 271 -8.97 11.61 -0.15
N LEU A 272 -8.38 10.42 -0.33
CA LEU A 272 -8.04 9.84 -1.64
C LEU A 272 -9.23 9.24 -2.39
N SER A 273 -10.40 9.21 -1.78
CA SER A 273 -11.61 8.63 -2.35
C SER A 273 -12.49 9.69 -3.03
N GLU A 274 -12.83 9.48 -4.29
CA GLU A 274 -13.81 10.25 -5.07
C GLU A 274 -15.08 9.39 -5.28
N SER A 275 -16.21 9.99 -5.67
CA SER A 275 -17.51 9.28 -5.70
C SER A 275 -17.49 7.93 -6.44
N GLU A 276 -16.65 7.83 -7.47
CA GLU A 276 -16.52 6.66 -8.34
C GLU A 276 -15.19 5.89 -8.15
N THR A 277 -14.37 6.23 -7.16
CA THR A 277 -13.14 5.50 -6.85
C THR A 277 -13.43 4.06 -6.42
N LYS A 278 -12.63 3.13 -6.92
CA LYS A 278 -12.68 1.70 -6.58
C LYS A 278 -11.65 1.44 -5.50
N ILE A 279 -12.10 1.17 -4.28
CA ILE A 279 -11.20 0.91 -3.15
C ILE A 279 -11.00 -0.59 -3.05
N ILE A 280 -9.74 -1.01 -3.11
CA ILE A 280 -9.31 -2.40 -3.06
C ILE A 280 -8.48 -2.58 -1.80
N ASP A 281 -8.85 -3.54 -0.98
CA ASP A 281 -8.10 -3.91 0.22
C ASP A 281 -8.10 -5.42 0.40
N ALA A 282 -7.30 -5.90 1.34
CA ALA A 282 -7.33 -7.28 1.76
C ALA A 282 -7.56 -7.39 3.25
N ARG A 283 -8.34 -8.40 3.64
CA ARG A 283 -8.62 -8.68 5.03
C ARG A 283 -8.47 -10.17 5.28
N GLY A 284 -7.75 -10.49 6.35
CA GLY A 284 -7.74 -11.81 6.95
C GLY A 284 -8.61 -11.84 8.20
N ASP A 285 -9.09 -13.02 8.55
CA ASP A 285 -9.70 -13.24 9.85
C ASP A 285 -8.61 -13.24 10.92
N PHE A 286 -8.60 -12.20 11.78
CA PHE A 286 -7.56 -11.96 12.79
C PHE A 286 -7.30 -13.14 13.75
N TYR A 287 -8.21 -14.11 13.83
CA TYR A 287 -8.16 -15.23 14.77
C TYR A 287 -7.65 -16.54 14.16
N GLN A 288 -7.49 -16.62 12.83
CA GLN A 288 -6.86 -17.74 12.17
C GLN A 288 -5.58 -17.24 11.51
N TYR A 289 -4.48 -17.95 11.74
CA TYR A 289 -3.19 -17.64 11.14
C TYR A 289 -3.36 -17.27 9.66
N CYS A 290 -2.69 -16.18 9.26
CA CYS A 290 -2.59 -15.44 7.98
C CYS A 290 -2.82 -16.11 6.62
N ASP A 291 -3.57 -17.20 6.52
CA ASP A 291 -3.64 -18.05 5.33
C ASP A 291 -4.71 -17.58 4.33
N ASP A 292 -5.71 -16.80 4.78
CA ASP A 292 -6.84 -16.38 3.93
C ASP A 292 -6.97 -14.84 3.83
N LEU A 293 -5.93 -14.15 3.36
CA LEU A 293 -6.02 -12.70 3.04
C LEU A 293 -6.83 -12.49 1.75
N ALA A 294 -8.16 -12.48 1.84
CA ALA A 294 -9.01 -12.28 0.67
C ALA A 294 -9.06 -10.81 0.27
N GLN A 295 -8.78 -10.52 -1.02
CA GLN A 295 -9.04 -9.19 -1.57
C GLN A 295 -10.54 -8.89 -1.63
N ARG A 296 -10.86 -7.61 -1.47
CA ARG A 296 -12.22 -7.06 -1.50
C ARG A 296 -12.23 -5.78 -2.32
N LEU A 297 -13.41 -5.44 -2.83
CA LEU A 297 -13.65 -4.23 -3.59
C LEU A 297 -14.86 -3.49 -3.00
N THR A 298 -14.70 -2.18 -2.77
CA THR A 298 -15.79 -1.31 -2.31
C THR A 298 -15.75 0.05 -3.02
N THR A 299 -16.69 0.93 -2.67
CA THR A 299 -16.76 2.31 -3.14
C THR A 299 -16.97 3.26 -1.96
N PRO A 300 -16.63 4.56 -2.11
CA PRO A 300 -16.74 5.52 -1.01
C PRO A 300 -18.15 5.67 -0.46
N LYS A 301 -19.19 5.45 -1.29
CA LYS A 301 -20.60 5.47 -0.85
C LYS A 301 -20.87 4.50 0.31
N LEU A 302 -20.15 3.38 0.40
CA LEU A 302 -20.28 2.42 1.50
C LEU A 302 -19.48 2.81 2.75
N LEU A 303 -18.53 3.74 2.63
CA LEU A 303 -17.62 4.17 3.70
C LEU A 303 -17.97 5.55 4.30
N VAL A 304 -19.03 6.20 3.82
CA VAL A 304 -19.52 7.48 4.39
C VAL A 304 -20.02 7.30 5.82
N ASP A 305 -20.63 6.15 6.10
CA ASP A 305 -21.08 5.77 7.42
C ASP A 305 -19.89 5.26 8.23
N SER A 306 -19.57 5.94 9.34
CA SER A 306 -18.43 5.59 10.18
C SER A 306 -18.51 4.17 10.73
N ASP A 307 -19.70 3.68 11.05
CA ASP A 307 -19.86 2.33 11.61
C ASP A 307 -19.63 1.27 10.52
N LYS A 308 -20.13 1.51 9.31
CA LYS A 308 -19.86 0.64 8.15
C LYS A 308 -18.39 0.65 7.75
N ALA A 309 -17.74 1.81 7.77
CA ALA A 309 -16.31 1.91 7.52
C ALA A 309 -15.52 1.12 8.57
N ASN A 310 -15.84 1.28 9.85
CA ASN A 310 -15.20 0.51 10.91
C ASN A 310 -15.40 -1.01 10.74
N GLN A 311 -16.63 -1.43 10.43
CA GLN A 311 -16.96 -2.84 10.20
C GLN A 311 -16.22 -3.40 8.97
N TRP A 312 -16.07 -2.60 7.91
CA TRP A 312 -15.32 -2.98 6.72
C TRP A 312 -13.87 -3.31 7.07
N TRP A 313 -13.15 -2.38 7.69
CA TRP A 313 -11.71 -2.50 7.94
C TRP A 313 -11.35 -3.46 9.08
N TRP A 314 -12.11 -3.46 10.17
CA TRP A 314 -11.72 -4.19 11.39
C TRP A 314 -12.68 -5.31 11.79
N GLY A 315 -13.90 -5.33 11.25
CA GLY A 315 -14.93 -6.31 11.62
C GLY A 315 -15.64 -5.98 12.93
N GLU A 316 -16.79 -6.62 13.14
CA GLU A 316 -17.62 -6.37 14.33
C GLU A 316 -16.95 -6.82 15.63
N GLU A 317 -16.24 -7.94 15.61
CA GLU A 317 -15.63 -8.52 16.82
C GLU A 317 -14.47 -7.66 17.32
N THR A 318 -13.54 -7.28 16.45
CA THR A 318 -12.46 -6.35 16.77
C THR A 318 -13.01 -5.00 17.23
N LEU A 319 -14.10 -4.52 16.61
CA LEU A 319 -14.76 -3.29 17.01
C LEU A 319 -15.37 -3.45 18.42
N ARG A 320 -16.00 -4.59 18.72
CA ARG A 320 -16.56 -4.88 20.04
C ARG A 320 -15.48 -4.94 21.12
N GLU A 321 -14.39 -5.66 20.88
CA GLU A 321 -13.26 -5.70 21.82
C GLU A 321 -12.65 -4.32 22.04
N TYR A 322 -12.49 -3.54 20.98
CA TYR A 322 -12.01 -2.17 21.04
C TYR A 322 -12.94 -1.29 21.89
N LEU A 323 -14.24 -1.31 21.61
CA LEU A 323 -15.24 -0.52 22.34
C LEU A 323 -15.37 -0.92 23.81
N GLN A 324 -15.03 -2.16 24.15
CA GLN A 324 -14.99 -2.64 25.54
C GLN A 324 -13.74 -2.17 26.30
N ARG A 325 -12.64 -1.86 25.60
CA ARG A 325 -11.38 -1.39 26.18
C ARG A 325 -11.24 0.14 26.18
N GLU A 326 -12.05 0.83 25.40
CA GLU A 326 -12.03 2.30 25.26
C GLU A 326 -12.39 2.97 26.61
N THR A 327 -11.47 3.79 27.10
CA THR A 327 -11.69 4.61 28.30
C THR A 327 -12.73 5.70 28.03
N PRO A 328 -13.41 6.26 29.06
CA PRO A 328 -14.33 7.37 28.88
C PRO A 328 -13.70 8.59 28.17
N GLU A 329 -12.41 8.83 28.38
CA GLU A 329 -11.66 9.92 27.72
C GLU A 329 -11.43 9.63 26.23
N GLU A 330 -11.02 8.41 25.87
CA GLU A 330 -10.87 8.00 24.46
C GLU A 330 -12.21 8.03 23.72
N LYS A 331 -13.29 7.60 24.38
CA LYS A 331 -14.64 7.69 23.84
C LYS A 331 -15.06 9.14 23.59
N ALA A 332 -14.73 10.05 24.51
CA ALA A 332 -14.98 11.48 24.36
C ALA A 332 -14.14 12.09 23.22
N LYS A 333 -12.86 11.71 23.10
CA LYS A 333 -11.98 12.10 21.99
C LYS A 333 -12.52 11.59 20.66
N ARG A 334 -12.90 10.32 20.55
CA ARG A 334 -13.49 9.76 19.33
C ARG A 334 -14.79 10.47 18.96
N ALA A 335 -15.69 10.70 19.92
CA ALA A 335 -16.92 11.45 19.67
C ALA A 335 -16.63 12.89 19.21
N ALA A 336 -15.63 13.55 19.78
CA ALA A 336 -15.21 14.89 19.38
C ALA A 336 -14.52 14.89 18.00
N LEU A 337 -13.71 13.89 17.67
CA LEU A 337 -13.08 13.72 16.35
C LEU A 337 -14.15 13.46 15.28
N VAL A 338 -15.02 12.48 15.49
CA VAL A 338 -16.17 12.21 14.61
C VAL A 338 -17.00 13.49 14.43
N HIS A 339 -17.37 14.16 15.52
CA HIS A 339 -18.22 15.35 15.42
C HIS A 339 -17.54 16.58 14.78
N SER A 340 -16.23 16.74 14.97
CA SER A 340 -15.44 17.82 14.34
C SER A 340 -15.14 17.54 12.87
N HIS A 341 -14.97 16.27 12.50
CA HIS A 341 -14.58 15.87 11.15
C HIS A 341 -15.78 15.79 10.21
N PHE A 342 -16.95 15.37 10.68
CA PHE A 342 -18.20 15.53 9.94
C PHE A 342 -18.65 17.00 9.81
N LYS A 343 -18.07 17.91 10.61
CA LYS A 343 -18.26 19.37 10.51
C LYS A 343 -17.09 20.10 9.85
N SER A 344 -16.05 19.39 9.40
CA SER A 344 -14.91 20.00 8.72
C SER A 344 -15.42 20.83 7.56
N GLU A 345 -15.30 22.16 7.69
CA GLU A 345 -15.83 23.11 6.73
C GLU A 345 -15.14 22.96 5.35
N ALA A 346 -13.97 22.32 5.32
CA ALA A 346 -13.28 21.90 4.10
C ALA A 346 -14.05 20.79 3.35
N VAL A 347 -14.57 19.78 4.06
CA VAL A 347 -15.40 18.71 3.47
C VAL A 347 -16.76 19.27 3.04
N ARG A 348 -17.34 20.17 3.84
CA ARG A 348 -18.61 20.84 3.50
C ARG A 348 -18.48 21.79 2.31
N ARG A 349 -17.37 22.56 2.20
CA ARG A 349 -17.09 23.42 1.04
C ARG A 349 -16.79 22.61 -0.23
N PHE A 350 -16.10 21.48 -0.10
CA PHE A 350 -15.85 20.56 -1.22
C PHE A 350 -17.15 19.92 -1.75
N MET A 351 -18.10 19.57 -0.87
CA MET A 351 -19.42 19.06 -1.27
C MET A 351 -20.29 20.15 -1.91
N LEU A 352 -20.32 21.36 -1.33
CA LEU A 352 -21.15 22.47 -1.84
C LEU A 352 -20.64 23.06 -3.16
N GLN A 353 -19.35 22.94 -3.49
CA GLN A 353 -18.81 23.38 -4.78
C GLN A 353 -19.16 22.46 -5.96
N ASN A 354 -19.70 21.26 -5.70
CA ASN A 354 -20.05 20.28 -6.74
C ASN A 354 -21.57 20.19 -7.00
N GLU A 355 -22.41 20.92 -6.25
CA GLU A 355 -23.86 20.98 -6.48
C GLU A 355 -24.28 22.09 -7.47
N ASP A 356 -23.39 23.04 -7.78
CA ASP A 356 -23.66 24.20 -8.64
C ASP A 356 -23.07 24.07 -10.07
N THR A 357 -23.05 22.86 -10.64
CA THR A 357 -22.81 22.71 -12.09
C THR A 357 -24.15 22.82 -12.83
N PRO A 358 -24.46 23.94 -13.53
CA PRO A 358 -25.72 24.07 -14.24
C PRO A 358 -25.75 23.06 -15.38
N THR A 359 -26.79 22.23 -15.38
CA THR A 359 -27.16 21.40 -16.52
C THR A 359 -27.46 22.30 -17.72
N SER A 360 -26.88 21.93 -18.86
CA SER A 360 -26.80 22.61 -20.14
C SER A 360 -28.13 23.17 -20.70
N PRO A 361 -28.06 24.16 -21.63
CA PRO A 361 -29.23 24.90 -22.09
C PRO A 361 -30.15 24.07 -23.01
N SER A 362 -31.45 24.34 -22.89
CA SER A 362 -32.49 23.83 -23.77
C SER A 362 -32.29 24.35 -25.20
N PHE A 363 -32.06 23.43 -26.15
CA PHE A 363 -32.28 23.71 -27.57
C PHE A 363 -33.77 23.58 -27.87
N THR A 364 -34.40 24.68 -28.29
CA THR A 364 -35.68 24.65 -29.01
C THR A 364 -35.41 24.87 -30.50
N SER A 365 -36.04 24.01 -31.30
CA SER A 365 -36.11 23.99 -32.77
C SER A 365 -36.60 25.29 -33.40
#